data_AF-A0AAN8FUE1-F1
#
_entry.id   AF-A0AAN8FUE1-F1
#
_cell.length_a   1.000
_cell.length_b   1.000
_cell.length_c   1.000
_cell.angle_alpha   90.00
_cell.angle_beta   90.00
_cell.angle_gamma   90.00
#
_symmetry.space_group_name_H-M   'P 1'
#
loop_
_entity.id
_entity.type
_entity.pdbx_description
1 polymer ?
#
loop_
_entity_poly.entity_id
_entity_poly.type
_entity_poly.pdbx_seq_one_letter_code
_entity_poly.pdbx_strand_id
1 'polypeptide(L)'
;MQYISTGGQYHSELVDISEWENVHFGDVALDLSHLIISSAEPSVRRNKYMTIFRHYYYARVDYRPTNFRLADLKRLFRKHHKQAVLLGIEPLLEILTSFADEEVKRAHSYRWESALEDAYDFTTNEYISDDEHCLFSK
;
A
#
# COMPACT_ATOMS: atom_id res chain seq x y z
N MET A 1 -19.53 15.93 35.86
CA MET A 1 -18.22 15.60 35.27
C MET A 1 -18.48 14.75 34.03
N GLN A 2 -18.28 15.33 32.85
CA GLN A 2 -18.29 14.63 31.57
C GLN A 2 -16.92 14.88 30.96
N TYR A 3 -16.12 13.83 30.80
CA TYR A 3 -14.89 13.88 30.04
C TYR A 3 -15.27 13.81 28.56
N ILE A 4 -15.18 14.94 27.87
CA ILE A 4 -15.18 14.96 26.42
C ILE A 4 -13.77 14.56 26.00
N SER A 5 -13.61 13.32 25.55
CA SER A 5 -12.42 12.88 24.83
C SER A 5 -12.43 13.57 23.48
N THR A 6 -11.65 14.63 23.33
CA THR A 6 -11.30 15.19 22.02
C THR A 6 -10.40 14.18 21.34
N GLY A 7 -10.96 13.42 20.39
CA GLY A 7 -10.20 12.56 19.50
C GLY A 7 -9.16 13.40 18.78
N GLY A 8 -7.90 13.28 19.20
CA GLY A 8 -6.78 13.91 18.53
C GLY A 8 -6.66 13.33 17.13
N GLN A 9 -6.89 14.17 16.11
CA GLN A 9 -6.42 13.89 14.77
C GLN A 9 -4.89 13.86 14.83
N TYR A 10 -4.31 12.66 14.81
CA TYR A 10 -2.88 12.50 14.54
C TYR A 10 -2.65 12.90 13.09
N HIS A 11 -2.27 14.16 12.86
CA HIS A 11 -1.65 14.59 11.61
C HIS A 11 -0.23 14.00 11.60
N SER A 12 -0.03 12.87 10.90
CA SER A 12 1.34 12.42 10.62
C SER A 12 1.91 13.32 9.53
N GLU A 13 2.80 14.22 9.91
CA GLU A 13 3.53 15.04 8.95
C GLU A 13 4.57 14.16 8.23
N LEU A 14 4.64 14.26 6.90
CA LEU A 14 5.70 13.61 6.12
C LEU A 14 7.03 14.24 6.53
N VAL A 15 7.89 13.45 7.18
CA VAL A 15 9.16 13.96 7.71
C VAL A 15 10.22 14.05 6.62
N ASP A 16 10.45 12.95 5.88
CA ASP A 16 11.43 12.87 4.80
C ASP A 16 11.14 11.67 3.89
N ILE A 17 11.65 11.71 2.65
CA ILE A 17 11.76 10.55 1.75
C ILE A 17 13.26 10.41 1.42
N SER A 18 13.91 9.45 2.07
CA SER A 18 15.34 9.14 1.94
C SER A 18 15.58 7.83 1.19
N GLU A 19 16.83 7.36 1.16
CA GLU A 19 17.23 6.04 0.62
C GLU A 19 16.92 5.87 -0.88
N TRP A 20 17.48 6.76 -1.70
CA TRP A 20 17.28 6.82 -3.15
C TRP A 20 18.19 5.86 -3.95
N GLU A 21 18.88 4.93 -3.31
CA GLU A 21 19.83 4.01 -3.95
C GLU A 21 19.15 3.08 -4.98
N ASN A 22 17.84 2.86 -4.83
CA ASN A 22 17.04 1.98 -5.68
C ASN A 22 16.16 2.72 -6.70
N VAL A 23 16.44 4.00 -6.98
CA VAL A 23 15.69 4.78 -7.96
C VAL A 23 15.86 4.21 -9.37
N HIS A 24 14.76 4.06 -10.10
CA HIS A 24 14.77 3.55 -11.46
C HIS A 24 13.60 4.12 -12.27
N PHE A 25 13.69 4.00 -13.60
CA PHE A 25 12.57 4.30 -14.48
C PHE A 25 11.59 3.13 -14.48
N GLY A 26 10.35 3.40 -14.08
CA GLY A 26 9.27 2.43 -14.04
C GLY A 26 7.91 3.10 -14.06
N ASP A 27 6.85 2.30 -14.04
CA ASP A 27 5.52 2.84 -13.77
C ASP A 27 5.30 2.97 -12.26
N VAL A 28 4.68 4.07 -11.85
CA VAL A 28 4.46 4.43 -10.44
C VAL A 28 3.60 3.43 -9.66
N ALA A 29 2.88 2.54 -10.34
CA ALA A 29 2.13 1.53 -9.62
C ALA A 29 3.05 0.54 -8.90
N LEU A 30 4.31 0.37 -9.32
CA LEU A 30 5.29 -0.41 -8.56
C LEU A 30 5.58 0.24 -7.20
N ASP A 31 5.94 1.53 -7.18
CA ASP A 31 6.20 2.26 -5.92
C ASP A 31 4.98 2.25 -5.00
N LEU A 32 3.79 2.47 -5.57
CA LEU A 32 2.53 2.40 -4.82
C LEU A 32 2.23 0.98 -4.29
N SER A 33 2.63 -0.06 -5.04
CA SER A 33 2.52 -1.45 -4.57
C SER A 33 3.43 -1.70 -3.38
N HIS A 34 4.70 -1.29 -3.48
CA HIS A 34 5.67 -1.39 -2.39
C HIS A 34 5.18 -0.64 -1.15
N LEU A 35 4.72 0.60 -1.31
CA LEU A 35 4.17 1.42 -0.22
C LEU A 35 3.02 0.70 0.48
N ILE A 36 2.01 0.24 -0.26
CA ILE A 36 0.82 -0.35 0.36
C ILE A 36 1.16 -1.70 1.02
N ILE A 37 1.97 -2.54 0.39
CA ILE A 37 2.34 -3.85 0.94
C ILE A 37 3.18 -3.70 2.21
N SER A 38 4.12 -2.74 2.23
CA SER A 38 5.05 -2.55 3.35
C SER A 38 4.47 -1.74 4.51
N SER A 39 3.41 -0.95 4.30
CA SER A 39 2.88 -0.03 5.31
C SER A 39 1.44 -0.34 5.75
N ALA A 40 0.59 -0.88 4.88
CA ALA A 40 -0.83 -1.01 5.17
C ALA A 40 -1.19 -2.38 5.77
N GLU A 41 -2.13 -2.37 6.71
CA GLU A 41 -2.79 -3.60 7.17
C GLU A 41 -3.51 -4.30 6.01
N PRO A 42 -3.66 -5.64 6.05
CA PRO A 42 -4.26 -6.40 4.94
C PRO A 42 -5.67 -5.94 4.60
N SER A 43 -6.45 -5.54 5.60
CA SER A 43 -7.81 -5.00 5.40
C SER A 43 -7.80 -3.67 4.63
N VAL A 44 -6.81 -2.80 4.88
CA VAL A 44 -6.66 -1.54 4.15
C VAL A 44 -6.20 -1.81 2.72
N ARG A 45 -5.23 -2.71 2.54
CA ARG A 45 -4.75 -3.12 1.22
C ARG A 45 -5.87 -3.77 0.37
N ARG A 46 -6.69 -4.64 0.95
CA ARG A 46 -7.77 -5.34 0.23
C ARG A 46 -8.99 -4.45 -0.04
N ASN A 47 -9.35 -3.56 0.89
CA ASN A 47 -10.63 -2.83 0.81
C ASN A 47 -10.48 -1.33 0.46
N LYS A 48 -9.27 -0.75 0.60
CA LYS A 48 -9.08 0.71 0.52
C LYS A 48 -7.97 1.14 -0.43
N TYR A 49 -7.23 0.23 -1.08
CA TYR A 49 -6.10 0.59 -1.96
C TYR A 49 -6.51 1.57 -3.08
N MET A 50 -7.71 1.41 -3.65
CA MET A 50 -8.20 2.34 -4.68
C MET A 50 -8.44 3.75 -4.17
N THR A 51 -8.72 3.95 -2.87
CA THR A 51 -8.81 5.30 -2.28
C THR A 51 -7.43 5.96 -2.25
N ILE A 52 -6.37 5.22 -1.89
CA ILE A 52 -4.98 5.69 -1.92
C ILE A 52 -4.62 6.06 -3.37
N PHE A 53 -4.95 5.21 -4.33
CA PHE A 53 -4.65 5.45 -5.74
C PHE A 53 -5.38 6.64 -6.31
N ARG A 54 -6.66 6.84 -5.95
CA ARG A 54 -7.41 8.04 -6.34
C ARG A 54 -6.75 9.31 -5.82
N HIS A 55 -6.34 9.31 -4.55
CA HIS A 55 -5.69 10.48 -3.96
C HIS A 55 -4.38 10.83 -4.68
N TYR A 56 -3.53 9.83 -4.91
CA TYR A 56 -2.31 10.00 -5.71
C TYR A 56 -2.61 10.48 -7.14
N TYR A 57 -3.56 9.82 -7.81
CA TYR A 57 -3.90 10.08 -9.21
C TYR A 57 -4.43 11.49 -9.43
N TYR A 58 -5.37 11.95 -8.61
CA TYR A 58 -5.97 13.27 -8.78
C TYR A 58 -4.99 14.38 -8.41
N ALA A 59 -4.18 14.23 -7.36
CA ALA A 59 -3.11 15.17 -7.07
C ALA A 59 -2.14 15.34 -8.26
N ARG A 60 -1.83 14.25 -8.96
CA ARG A 60 -1.00 14.27 -10.17
C ARG A 60 -1.72 14.94 -11.35
N VAL A 61 -2.98 14.61 -11.60
CA VAL A 61 -3.77 15.18 -12.70
C VAL A 61 -3.95 16.69 -12.53
N ASP A 62 -4.24 17.13 -11.30
CA ASP A 62 -4.38 18.55 -10.95
C ASP A 62 -3.09 19.34 -11.19
N TYR A 63 -1.93 18.71 -10.93
CA TYR A 63 -0.63 19.30 -11.21
C TYR A 63 -0.27 19.29 -12.70
N ARG A 64 -0.53 18.17 -13.40
CA ARG A 64 -0.22 18.01 -14.83
C ARG A 64 -1.20 17.04 -15.50
N PRO A 65 -1.98 17.48 -16.50
CA PRO A 65 -2.84 16.59 -17.28
C PRO A 65 -2.07 15.42 -17.88
N THR A 66 -2.66 14.23 -17.84
CA THR A 66 -2.04 12.99 -18.32
C THR A 66 -3.07 12.10 -19.02
N ASN A 67 -2.60 11.35 -20.03
CA ASN A 67 -3.40 10.31 -20.69
C ASN A 67 -3.42 8.99 -19.90
N PHE A 68 -2.64 8.91 -18.83
CA PHE A 68 -2.64 7.80 -17.91
C PHE A 68 -3.96 7.76 -17.14
N ARG A 69 -4.65 6.62 -17.08
CA ARG A 69 -5.96 6.51 -16.44
C ARG A 69 -5.86 5.82 -15.08
N LEU A 70 -6.77 6.14 -14.16
CA LEU A 70 -6.87 5.47 -12.86
C LEU A 70 -7.04 3.93 -13.00
N ALA A 71 -7.78 3.47 -14.01
CA ALA A 71 -7.92 2.04 -14.30
C ALA A 71 -6.57 1.37 -14.67
N ASP A 72 -5.64 2.12 -15.24
CA ASP A 72 -4.30 1.61 -15.55
C ASP A 72 -3.49 1.39 -14.25
N LEU A 73 -3.63 2.25 -13.22
CA LEU A 73 -3.05 2.01 -11.88
C LEU A 73 -3.53 0.70 -11.27
N LYS A 74 -4.85 0.46 -11.29
CA LYS A 74 -5.44 -0.77 -10.74
C LYS A 74 -4.88 -2.02 -11.43
N ARG A 75 -4.83 -2.00 -12.77
CA ARG A 75 -4.25 -3.12 -13.55
C ARG A 75 -2.77 -3.32 -13.23
N LEU A 76 -2.00 -2.25 -13.17
CA LEU A 76 -0.56 -2.30 -12.92
C LEU A 76 -0.26 -2.75 -11.49
N PHE A 77 -1.05 -2.35 -10.50
CA PHE A 77 -0.93 -2.84 -9.12
C PHE A 77 -1.06 -4.35 -9.06
N ARG A 78 -2.09 -4.94 -9.66
CA ARG A 78 -2.24 -6.41 -9.73
C ARG A 78 -1.05 -7.08 -10.40
N LYS A 79 -0.56 -6.48 -11.49
CA LYS A 79 0.62 -6.97 -12.22
C LYS A 79 1.88 -6.95 -11.34
N HIS A 80 2.10 -5.87 -10.59
CA HIS A 80 3.31 -5.65 -9.80
C HIS A 80 3.25 -6.24 -8.41
N HIS A 81 2.07 -6.58 -7.90
CA HIS A 81 1.89 -7.09 -6.55
C HIS A 81 2.82 -8.28 -6.27
N LYS A 82 2.88 -9.25 -7.18
CA LYS A 82 3.81 -10.39 -7.07
C LYS A 82 5.27 -9.94 -7.02
N GLN A 83 5.66 -8.99 -7.87
CA GLN A 83 7.04 -8.51 -7.91
C GLN A 83 7.40 -7.79 -6.61
N ALA A 84 6.52 -6.93 -6.10
CA ALA A 84 6.70 -6.25 -4.81
C ALA A 84 6.80 -7.26 -3.66
N VAL A 85 5.99 -8.33 -3.69
CA VAL A 85 6.07 -9.46 -2.74
C VAL A 85 7.33 -10.32 -2.94
N LEU A 86 8.05 -10.26 -4.06
CA LEU A 86 9.35 -10.95 -4.15
C LEU A 86 10.48 -10.06 -3.67
N LEU A 87 10.43 -8.78 -4.00
CA LEU A 87 11.46 -7.80 -3.64
C LEU A 87 11.46 -7.47 -2.14
N GLY A 88 10.30 -7.50 -1.48
CA GLY A 88 10.23 -7.26 -0.03
C GLY A 88 10.67 -8.43 0.87
N ILE A 89 11.09 -9.59 0.31
CA ILE A 89 11.60 -10.71 1.12
C ILE A 89 12.83 -10.27 1.91
N GLU A 90 13.76 -9.57 1.26
CA GLU A 90 15.00 -9.12 1.89
C GLU A 90 14.73 -8.14 3.04
N PRO A 91 13.98 -7.03 2.86
CA PRO A 91 13.58 -6.16 3.97
C PRO A 91 12.84 -6.87 5.10
N LEU A 92 12.00 -7.87 4.79
CA LEU A 92 11.34 -8.66 5.82
C LEU A 92 12.36 -9.44 6.65
N LEU A 93 13.28 -10.16 6.00
CA LEU A 93 14.29 -10.96 6.69
C LEU A 93 15.20 -10.08 7.55
N GLU A 94 15.54 -8.88 7.09
CA GLU A 94 16.28 -7.90 7.89
C GLU A 94 15.54 -7.57 9.19
N ILE A 95 14.24 -7.26 9.13
CA ILE A 95 13.44 -6.96 10.32
C ILE A 95 13.32 -8.19 11.25
N LEU A 96 13.07 -9.38 10.70
CA LEU A 96 12.88 -10.60 11.50
C LEU A 96 14.16 -11.02 12.22
N THR A 97 15.32 -10.78 11.61
CA THR A 97 16.63 -11.09 12.20
C THR A 97 17.20 -9.96 13.07
N SER A 98 16.60 -8.77 13.02
CA SER A 98 16.98 -7.62 13.85
C SER A 98 16.61 -7.77 15.33
N PHE A 99 17.04 -6.79 16.13
CA PHE A 99 16.65 -6.61 17.53
C PHE A 99 15.30 -5.90 17.72
N ALA A 100 14.50 -5.75 16.65
CA ALA A 100 13.15 -5.22 16.76
C ALA A 100 12.27 -6.04 17.71
N ASP A 101 11.27 -5.38 18.30
CA ASP A 101 10.32 -6.04 19.20
C ASP A 101 9.53 -7.15 18.47
N GLU A 102 9.16 -8.21 19.20
CA GLU A 102 8.43 -9.36 18.66
C GLU A 102 7.04 -8.98 18.10
N GLU A 103 6.40 -7.95 18.64
CA GLU A 103 5.16 -7.40 18.09
C GLU A 103 5.39 -6.79 16.70
N VAL A 104 6.48 -6.03 16.54
CA VAL A 104 6.87 -5.45 15.24
C VAL A 104 7.16 -6.57 14.23
N LYS A 105 7.95 -7.57 14.62
CA LYS A 105 8.24 -8.73 13.76
C LYS A 105 6.99 -9.48 13.35
N ARG A 106 6.05 -9.68 14.27
CA ARG A 106 4.74 -10.30 14.00
C ARG A 106 3.92 -9.47 13.03
N ALA A 107 3.85 -8.16 13.21
CA ALA A 107 3.13 -7.25 12.32
C ALA A 107 3.72 -7.25 10.89
N HIS A 108 5.05 -7.26 10.76
CA HIS A 108 5.70 -7.40 9.46
C HIS A 108 5.45 -8.76 8.81
N SER A 109 5.55 -9.86 9.57
CA SER A 109 5.26 -11.22 9.08
C SER A 109 3.82 -11.32 8.57
N TYR A 110 2.84 -10.88 9.37
CA TYR A 110 1.42 -10.95 9.03
C TYR A 110 1.08 -10.12 7.78
N ARG A 111 1.64 -8.91 7.66
CA ARG A 111 1.44 -8.07 6.46
C ARG A 111 2.02 -8.72 5.21
N TRP A 112 3.14 -9.42 5.35
CA TRP A 112 3.80 -10.12 4.26
C TRP A 112 3.08 -11.39 3.83
N GLU A 113 2.73 -12.26 4.78
CA GLU A 113 2.01 -13.52 4.52
C GLU A 113 0.69 -13.24 3.80
N SER A 114 -0.08 -12.28 4.29
CA SER A 114 -1.33 -11.87 3.62
C SER A 114 -1.09 -11.24 2.25
N ALA A 115 0.03 -10.57 2.01
CA ALA A 115 0.36 -10.04 0.68
C ALA A 115 0.76 -11.17 -0.28
N LEU A 116 1.39 -12.23 0.22
CA LEU A 116 1.68 -13.44 -0.53
C LEU A 116 0.41 -14.20 -0.91
N GLU A 117 -0.56 -14.31 0.00
CA GLU A 117 -1.91 -14.82 -0.30
C GLU A 117 -2.56 -14.00 -1.42
N ASP A 118 -2.56 -12.66 -1.31
CA ASP A 118 -3.12 -11.79 -2.34
C ASP A 118 -2.44 -12.00 -3.70
N ALA A 119 -1.11 -12.19 -3.70
CA ALA A 119 -0.34 -12.47 -4.91
C ALA A 119 -0.74 -13.81 -5.54
N TYR A 120 -0.99 -14.83 -4.73
CA TYR A 120 -1.47 -16.13 -5.18
C TYR A 120 -2.87 -16.02 -5.78
N ASP A 121 -3.81 -15.35 -5.09
CA ASP A 121 -5.20 -15.17 -5.55
C ASP A 121 -5.28 -14.40 -6.88
N PHE A 122 -4.40 -13.41 -7.07
CA PHE A 122 -4.28 -12.71 -8.35
C PHE A 122 -3.84 -13.63 -9.50
N THR A 123 -3.10 -14.70 -9.22
CA THR A 123 -2.67 -15.67 -10.22
C THR A 123 -3.71 -16.76 -10.50
N THR A 124 -4.50 -17.14 -9.50
CA THR A 124 -5.56 -18.16 -9.65
C THR A 124 -6.90 -17.60 -10.11
N ASN A 125 -7.01 -16.26 -10.23
CA ASN A 125 -8.24 -15.54 -10.59
C ASN A 125 -9.36 -15.71 -9.54
N GLU A 126 -8.99 -16.02 -8.30
CA GLU A 126 -9.87 -16.15 -7.13
C GLU A 126 -9.97 -14.85 -6.32
N TYR A 127 -9.34 -13.78 -6.78
CA TYR A 127 -9.37 -12.48 -6.11
C TYR A 127 -10.74 -11.80 -6.23
N ILE A 128 -11.45 -11.65 -5.11
CA ILE A 128 -12.83 -11.13 -5.03
C ILE A 128 -12.90 -9.66 -4.56
N SER A 129 -11.83 -9.10 -3.99
CA SER A 129 -11.92 -7.82 -3.26
C SER A 129 -11.66 -6.59 -4.12
N ASP A 130 -12.69 -6.12 -4.82
CA ASP A 130 -12.77 -4.74 -5.29
C ASP A 130 -13.98 -4.07 -4.64
N ASP A 131 -13.92 -3.85 -3.32
CA ASP A 131 -14.94 -3.03 -2.66
C ASP A 131 -14.75 -1.56 -3.10
N GLU A 132 -15.21 -1.27 -4.31
CA GLU A 132 -15.19 0.04 -4.95
C GLU A 132 -16.30 0.94 -4.43
N HIS A 133 -16.92 0.63 -3.28
CA HIS A 133 -17.87 1.52 -2.62
C HIS A 133 -17.16 2.84 -2.30
N CYS A 134 -17.31 3.74 -3.26
CA CYS A 134 -16.83 5.09 -3.27
C CYS A 134 -17.42 5.78 -2.04
N LEU A 135 -16.55 6.25 -1.16
CA LEU A 135 -16.83 7.26 -0.13
C LEU A 135 -17.15 8.61 -0.79
N PHE A 136 -18.12 8.61 -1.71
CA PHE A 136 -18.85 9.77 -2.20
C PHE A 136 -20.34 9.54 -1.92
N SER A 137 -20.69 9.13 -0.70
CA SER A 137 -21.98 9.52 -0.13
C SER A 137 -21.80 10.94 0.42
N LYS A 138 -22.62 11.84 -0.12
CA LYS A 138 -22.64 13.31 0.04
C LYS A 138 -22.30 13.84 1.44
#